data_AF-A0A7C0YZS9-F1
#
_entry.id   AF-A0A7C0YZS9-F1
#
_cell.length_a   1.000
_cell.length_b   1.000
_cell.length_c   1.000
_cell.angle_alpha   90.00
_cell.angle_beta   90.00
_cell.angle_gamma   90.00
#
_symmetry.space_group_name_H-M   'P 1'
#
loop_
_entity.id
_entity.type
_entity.pdbx_description
1 polymer ?
#
loop_
_entity_poly.entity_id
_entity_poly.type
_entity_poly.pdbx_seq_one_letter_code
_entity_poly.pdbx_strand_id
1 'polypeptide(L)'
;VTHYKTPLGLVEISPKAKELMKEKIIVSLSEVHEKEHSVEVEIPFLQHVLKKFELIPIVTGNIDPKELAEVLNKYVDGETLVVASSDLSHYHPYEVAVNLDKPCVNSIAGMKIEEAKKCEACGKIPILTLMYMAKKRGWVGKVLDYRNSGDTAGEKSRVVGYAAIAFYEGLNESEKEFLLNLARRTLESYLTNKTKPVVDEESLSPSLKKVQGCFVTLKKRGRLRGCIGHILPQEELYKCVMDNAISAALNDPRFSPVKLEELEDIEIEISVLTVPELLVYSSPEDLLNKLKPNVDGVVIRYGWRESTYLPQVWEQLPDKKQFLSSLCLKQGSPPECWKDAEVYTYHAMVFSESTE
;
A
#
# COMPACT_ATOMS: atom_id res chain seq x y z
N VAL A 1 -1.71 -6.50 -34.58
CA VAL A 1 -0.44 -6.77 -33.86
C VAL A 1 -0.76 -7.63 -32.65
N THR A 2 -0.03 -8.72 -32.40
CA THR A 2 -0.23 -9.61 -31.24
C THR A 2 0.88 -9.51 -30.19
N HIS A 3 2.03 -8.95 -30.56
CA HIS A 3 3.18 -8.81 -29.68
C HIS A 3 3.85 -7.46 -29.90
N TYR A 4 4.44 -6.91 -28.86
CA TYR A 4 5.39 -5.80 -28.91
C TYR A 4 6.82 -6.36 -28.92
N LYS A 5 7.69 -5.85 -29.80
CA LYS A 5 9.07 -6.32 -29.92
C LYS A 5 10.02 -5.36 -29.22
N THR A 6 10.89 -5.88 -28.37
CA THR A 6 11.97 -5.12 -27.71
C THR A 6 13.33 -5.80 -27.96
N PRO A 7 14.45 -5.18 -27.57
CA PRO A 7 15.76 -5.84 -27.58
C PRO A 7 15.84 -7.10 -26.70
N LEU A 8 14.98 -7.23 -25.68
CA LEU A 8 14.97 -8.37 -24.76
C LEU A 8 14.00 -9.49 -25.17
N GLY A 9 13.23 -9.30 -26.25
CA GLY A 9 12.31 -10.31 -26.78
C GLY A 9 10.92 -9.77 -27.10
N LEU A 10 9.96 -10.68 -27.24
CA LEU A 10 8.56 -10.36 -27.51
C LEU A 10 7.77 -10.26 -26.20
N VAL A 11 6.85 -9.30 -26.14
CA VAL A 11 5.86 -9.16 -25.07
C VAL A 11 4.47 -9.29 -25.69
N GLU A 12 3.64 -10.16 -25.14
CA GLU A 12 2.29 -10.40 -25.65
C GLU A 12 1.39 -9.19 -25.40
N ILE A 13 0.59 -8.81 -26.41
CA ILE A 13 -0.44 -7.78 -26.24
C ILE A 13 -1.68 -8.41 -25.63
N SER A 14 -2.15 -7.86 -24.51
CA SER A 14 -3.29 -8.43 -23.80
C SER A 14 -4.54 -8.47 -24.70
N PRO A 15 -5.32 -9.57 -24.68
CA PRO A 15 -6.61 -9.63 -25.36
C PRO A 15 -7.58 -8.51 -24.92
N LYS A 16 -7.44 -8.00 -23.70
CA LYS A 16 -8.19 -6.85 -23.16
C LYS A 16 -8.04 -5.59 -24.04
N ALA A 17 -6.94 -5.45 -24.79
CA ALA A 17 -6.75 -4.33 -25.72
C ALA A 17 -7.88 -4.26 -26.77
N LYS A 18 -8.40 -5.41 -27.24
CA LYS A 18 -9.51 -5.43 -28.21
C LYS A 18 -10.82 -4.90 -27.61
N GLU A 19 -11.03 -5.13 -26.33
CA GLU A 19 -12.21 -4.61 -25.62
C GLU A 19 -12.07 -3.12 -25.34
N LEU A 20 -10.88 -2.66 -24.97
CA LEU A 20 -10.58 -1.24 -24.79
C LEU A 20 -10.76 -0.44 -26.10
N MET A 21 -10.39 -1.03 -27.24
CA MET A 21 -10.59 -0.45 -28.58
C MET A 21 -12.06 -0.21 -28.97
N LYS A 22 -13.04 -0.75 -28.21
CA LYS A 22 -14.48 -0.47 -28.43
C LYS A 22 -14.91 0.87 -27.82
N GLU A 23 -14.10 1.42 -26.93
CA GLU A 23 -14.37 2.72 -26.30
C GLU A 23 -14.12 3.85 -27.30
N LYS A 24 -15.05 4.80 -27.39
CA LYS A 24 -15.05 5.83 -28.44
C LYS A 24 -13.80 6.72 -28.45
N ILE A 25 -13.17 6.89 -27.29
CA ILE A 25 -12.00 7.73 -27.10
C ILE A 25 -10.69 7.03 -27.46
N ILE A 26 -10.73 5.72 -27.74
CA ILE A 26 -9.55 4.90 -28.00
C ILE A 26 -9.47 4.62 -29.50
N VAL A 27 -8.31 4.94 -30.08
CA VAL A 27 -8.02 4.69 -31.49
C VAL A 27 -6.70 3.93 -31.64
N SER A 28 -6.60 3.14 -32.71
CA SER A 28 -5.41 2.35 -33.02
C SER A 28 -4.72 2.98 -34.22
N LEU A 29 -3.67 3.75 -33.97
CA LEU A 29 -2.88 4.44 -34.98
C LEU A 29 -1.42 4.01 -34.82
N SER A 30 -0.90 3.23 -35.77
CA SER A 30 0.46 2.68 -35.65
C SER A 30 1.53 3.75 -35.80
N GLU A 31 1.24 4.81 -36.57
CA GLU A 31 2.18 5.90 -36.86
C GLU A 31 2.53 6.73 -35.61
N VAL A 32 1.65 6.75 -34.60
CA VAL A 32 1.87 7.52 -33.37
C VAL A 32 3.06 6.98 -32.58
N HIS A 33 3.35 5.69 -32.69
CA HIS A 33 4.47 5.05 -32.00
C HIS A 33 5.82 5.22 -32.72
N GLU A 34 5.83 5.68 -33.99
CA GLU A 34 7.09 5.77 -34.76
C GLU A 34 8.04 6.86 -34.24
N LYS A 35 7.51 7.87 -33.55
CA LYS A 35 8.27 9.02 -33.02
C LYS A 35 8.16 9.16 -31.51
N GLU A 36 7.54 8.19 -30.84
CA GLU A 36 7.27 8.20 -29.41
C GLU A 36 7.88 6.96 -28.76
N HIS A 37 8.83 7.17 -27.83
CA HIS A 37 9.67 6.10 -27.28
C HIS A 37 9.41 5.82 -25.80
N SER A 38 8.54 6.58 -25.11
CA SER A 38 8.28 6.37 -23.67
C SER A 38 7.89 4.94 -23.32
N VAL A 39 6.99 4.35 -24.12
CA VAL A 39 6.57 2.95 -23.95
C VAL A 39 7.74 1.99 -24.21
N GLU A 40 8.52 2.22 -25.27
CA GLU A 40 9.65 1.36 -25.64
C GLU A 40 10.74 1.33 -24.55
N VAL A 41 10.99 2.47 -23.91
CA VAL A 41 12.00 2.61 -22.84
C VAL A 41 11.59 1.86 -21.57
N GLU A 42 10.30 1.83 -21.23
CA GLU A 42 9.81 1.21 -19.99
C GLU A 42 9.78 -0.33 -20.05
N ILE A 43 9.42 -0.90 -21.21
CA ILE A 43 9.15 -2.34 -21.34
C ILE A 43 10.35 -3.23 -20.94
N PRO A 44 11.62 -2.92 -21.30
CA PRO A 44 12.76 -3.72 -20.85
C PRO A 44 12.90 -3.85 -19.33
N PHE A 45 12.59 -2.78 -18.58
CA PHE A 45 12.60 -2.83 -17.11
C PHE A 45 11.50 -3.76 -16.58
N LEU A 46 10.30 -3.67 -17.17
CA LEU A 46 9.19 -4.57 -16.82
C LEU A 46 9.50 -6.03 -17.16
N GLN A 47 10.15 -6.31 -18.30
CA GLN A 47 10.61 -7.66 -18.66
C GLN A 47 11.62 -8.21 -17.65
N HIS A 48 12.52 -7.37 -17.14
CA HIS A 48 13.49 -7.78 -16.12
C HIS A 48 12.81 -8.08 -14.77
N VAL A 49 11.91 -7.20 -14.32
CA VAL A 49 11.30 -7.26 -12.98
C VAL A 49 10.13 -8.25 -12.92
N LEU A 50 9.18 -8.16 -13.85
CA LEU A 50 7.94 -8.95 -13.82
C LEU A 50 8.10 -10.32 -14.49
N LYS A 51 9.09 -10.47 -15.39
CA LYS A 51 9.39 -11.66 -16.21
C LYS A 51 8.26 -12.01 -17.20
N LYS A 52 7.06 -12.32 -16.72
CA LYS A 52 5.91 -12.71 -17.54
C LYS A 52 4.73 -11.78 -17.26
N PHE A 53 4.31 -11.04 -18.29
CA PHE A 53 3.17 -10.15 -18.26
C PHE A 53 2.61 -9.95 -19.67
N GLU A 54 1.38 -9.46 -19.75
CA GLU A 54 0.77 -8.97 -20.98
C GLU A 54 0.79 -7.43 -21.00
N LEU A 55 0.86 -6.84 -22.19
CA LEU A 55 1.00 -5.40 -22.38
C LEU A 55 -0.22 -4.79 -23.07
N ILE A 56 -0.64 -3.61 -22.62
CA ILE A 56 -1.50 -2.70 -23.39
C ILE A 56 -0.77 -1.36 -23.50
N PRO A 57 -0.09 -1.07 -24.63
CA PRO A 57 0.61 0.20 -24.81
C PRO A 57 -0.41 1.29 -25.14
N ILE A 58 -0.35 2.42 -24.43
CA ILE A 58 -1.22 3.57 -24.65
C ILE A 58 -0.36 4.82 -24.76
N VAL A 59 -0.49 5.55 -25.86
CA VAL A 59 0.06 6.89 -26.02
C VAL A 59 -1.09 7.89 -25.96
N THR A 60 -0.97 8.89 -25.11
CA THR A 60 -2.02 9.90 -24.92
C THR A 60 -1.77 11.11 -25.80
N GLY A 61 -2.75 11.47 -26.63
CA GLY A 61 -2.84 12.78 -27.26
C GLY A 61 -3.48 13.82 -26.33
N ASN A 62 -4.08 14.85 -26.91
CA ASN A 62 -4.84 15.84 -26.17
C ASN A 62 -6.24 15.30 -25.78
N ILE A 63 -6.40 14.85 -24.54
CA ILE A 63 -7.64 14.30 -23.98
C ILE A 63 -7.82 14.77 -22.53
N ASP A 64 -9.07 14.88 -22.07
CA ASP A 64 -9.35 15.09 -20.64
C ASP A 64 -8.87 13.86 -19.83
N PRO A 65 -7.88 14.02 -18.92
CA PRO A 65 -7.38 12.93 -18.10
C PRO A 65 -8.47 12.25 -17.25
N LYS A 66 -9.52 13.00 -16.87
CA LYS A 66 -10.63 12.45 -16.09
C LYS A 66 -11.48 11.49 -16.93
N GLU A 67 -11.76 11.86 -18.18
CA GLU A 67 -12.50 10.99 -19.11
C GLU A 67 -11.72 9.71 -19.40
N LEU A 68 -10.41 9.82 -19.65
CA LEU A 68 -9.56 8.65 -19.86
C LEU A 68 -9.52 7.76 -18.61
N ALA A 69 -9.42 8.34 -17.41
CA ALA A 69 -9.43 7.60 -16.15
C ALA A 69 -10.73 6.82 -15.92
N GLU A 70 -11.88 7.39 -16.28
CA GLU A 70 -13.18 6.72 -16.21
C GLU A 70 -13.24 5.49 -17.11
N VAL A 71 -12.68 5.58 -18.31
CA VAL A 71 -12.60 4.45 -19.24
C VAL A 71 -11.63 3.39 -18.73
N LEU A 72 -10.37 3.76 -18.44
CA LEU A 72 -9.34 2.80 -18.05
C LEU A 72 -9.71 2.06 -16.76
N ASN A 73 -10.37 2.72 -15.80
CA ASN A 73 -10.81 2.09 -14.56
C ASN A 73 -11.72 0.88 -14.76
N LYS A 74 -12.46 0.77 -15.87
CA LYS A 74 -13.32 -0.39 -16.17
C LYS A 74 -12.52 -1.66 -16.49
N TYR A 75 -11.25 -1.51 -16.89
CA TYR A 75 -10.39 -2.58 -17.40
C TYR A 75 -9.25 -2.96 -16.43
N VAL A 76 -9.09 -2.21 -15.34
CA VAL A 76 -8.10 -2.47 -14.30
C VAL A 76 -8.71 -3.33 -13.19
N ASP A 77 -8.02 -4.40 -12.84
CA ASP A 77 -8.35 -5.33 -11.75
C ASP A 77 -7.13 -5.58 -10.86
N GLY A 78 -7.23 -6.52 -9.92
CA GLY A 78 -6.16 -6.84 -8.96
C GLY A 78 -4.89 -7.42 -9.59
N GLU A 79 -4.92 -7.80 -10.87
CA GLU A 79 -3.77 -8.33 -11.62
C GLU A 79 -3.19 -7.30 -12.60
N THR A 80 -3.77 -6.08 -12.65
CA THR A 80 -3.38 -5.06 -13.62
C THR A 80 -2.50 -3.99 -12.97
N LEU A 81 -1.24 -3.87 -13.43
CA LEU A 81 -0.36 -2.76 -13.10
C LEU A 81 -0.53 -1.62 -14.11
N VAL A 82 -0.83 -0.42 -13.62
CA VAL A 82 -0.90 0.80 -14.44
C VAL A 82 0.39 1.59 -14.26
N VAL A 83 1.08 1.88 -15.37
CA VAL A 83 2.31 2.68 -15.38
C VAL A 83 2.07 3.96 -16.18
N ALA A 84 2.28 5.10 -15.54
CA ALA A 84 2.34 6.41 -16.21
C ALA A 84 3.80 6.86 -16.25
N SER A 85 4.34 7.08 -17.44
CA SER A 85 5.73 7.51 -17.63
C SER A 85 5.79 8.97 -18.08
N SER A 86 6.71 9.74 -17.50
CA SER A 86 6.95 11.14 -17.83
C SER A 86 8.28 11.62 -17.25
N ASP A 87 8.98 12.45 -18.01
CA ASP A 87 10.01 13.35 -17.48
C ASP A 87 9.35 14.52 -16.74
N LEU A 88 9.97 15.02 -15.68
CA LEU A 88 9.56 16.24 -14.97
C LEU A 88 10.24 17.49 -15.59
N SER A 89 10.82 18.38 -14.77
CA SER A 89 11.54 19.55 -15.26
C SER A 89 12.69 19.14 -16.19
N HIS A 90 12.92 19.93 -17.23
CA HIS A 90 13.95 19.65 -18.23
C HIS A 90 14.85 20.85 -18.48
N TYR A 91 16.15 20.57 -18.57
CA TYR A 91 17.19 21.50 -18.98
C TYR A 91 17.44 22.69 -18.03
N HIS A 92 17.08 22.53 -16.75
CA HIS A 92 17.42 23.46 -15.69
C HIS A 92 18.74 23.07 -14.99
N PRO A 93 19.43 24.04 -14.35
CA PRO A 93 20.47 23.71 -13.38
C PRO A 93 19.90 22.87 -12.23
N TYR A 94 20.73 21.99 -11.67
CA TYR A 94 20.34 21.00 -10.65
C TYR A 94 19.44 21.56 -9.55
N GLU A 95 19.85 22.62 -8.86
CA GLU A 95 19.07 23.21 -7.75
C GLU A 95 17.73 23.79 -8.20
N VAL A 96 17.65 24.30 -9.43
CA VAL A 96 16.40 24.83 -9.98
C VAL A 96 15.44 23.68 -10.29
N ALA A 97 15.93 22.60 -10.90
CA ALA A 97 15.15 21.40 -11.16
C ALA A 97 14.56 20.81 -9.86
N VAL A 98 15.40 20.65 -8.82
CA VAL A 98 14.95 20.16 -7.51
C VAL A 98 13.83 21.02 -6.91
N ASN A 99 13.98 22.35 -6.98
CA ASN A 99 12.98 23.27 -6.42
C ASN A 99 11.67 23.29 -7.22
N LEU A 100 11.72 23.05 -8.54
CA LEU A 100 10.54 22.93 -9.40
C LEU A 100 9.83 21.58 -9.22
N ASP A 101 10.61 20.50 -9.16
CA ASP A 101 10.07 19.13 -9.11
C ASP A 101 9.48 18.78 -7.75
N LYS A 102 10.07 19.26 -6.65
CA LYS A 102 9.64 18.87 -5.29
C LYS A 102 8.16 19.18 -5.00
N PRO A 103 7.62 20.39 -5.28
CA PRO A 103 6.18 20.63 -5.18
C PRO A 103 5.36 19.69 -6.06
N CYS A 104 5.86 19.34 -7.24
CA CYS A 104 5.19 18.45 -8.16
C CYS A 104 5.08 17.02 -7.65
N VAL A 105 6.21 16.44 -7.26
CA VAL A 105 6.27 15.10 -6.64
C VAL A 105 5.36 15.03 -5.42
N ASN A 106 5.40 16.05 -4.56
CA ASN A 106 4.54 16.12 -3.37
C ASN A 106 3.06 16.25 -3.72
N SER A 107 2.70 17.03 -4.75
CA SER A 107 1.31 17.18 -5.19
C SER A 107 0.76 15.89 -5.81
N ILE A 108 1.58 15.16 -6.57
CA ILE A 108 1.20 13.89 -7.19
C ILE A 108 1.00 12.83 -6.11
N ALA A 109 2.00 12.61 -5.25
CA ALA A 109 1.90 11.62 -4.17
C ALA A 109 0.81 11.97 -3.15
N GLY A 110 0.65 13.26 -2.84
CA GLY A 110 -0.38 13.78 -1.93
C GLY A 110 -1.78 13.89 -2.55
N MET A 111 -2.00 13.38 -3.77
CA MET A 111 -3.30 13.38 -4.45
C MET A 111 -3.92 14.77 -4.66
N LYS A 112 -3.08 15.81 -4.74
CA LYS A 112 -3.48 17.22 -4.95
C LYS A 112 -3.56 17.54 -6.44
N ILE A 113 -4.59 17.02 -7.10
CA ILE A 113 -4.75 17.06 -8.56
C ILE A 113 -4.65 18.49 -9.15
N GLU A 114 -5.25 19.50 -8.51
CA GLU A 114 -5.21 20.89 -9.03
C GLU A 114 -3.82 21.53 -8.93
N GLU A 115 -3.00 21.10 -7.97
CA GLU A 115 -1.59 21.50 -7.86
C GLU A 115 -0.76 20.75 -8.91
N ALA A 116 -0.97 19.44 -9.06
CA ALA A 116 -0.27 18.61 -10.05
C ALA A 116 -0.50 19.06 -11.51
N LYS A 117 -1.66 19.64 -11.82
CA LYS A 117 -1.94 20.24 -13.14
C LYS A 117 -0.95 21.36 -13.52
N LYS A 118 -0.37 22.04 -12.52
CA LYS A 118 0.57 23.15 -12.72
C LYS A 118 2.01 22.68 -12.95
N CYS A 119 2.27 21.39 -12.81
CA CYS A 119 3.60 20.84 -12.92
C CYS A 119 4.22 20.93 -14.30
N GLU A 120 5.54 21.07 -14.33
CA GLU A 120 6.31 20.87 -15.54
C GLU A 120 6.56 19.36 -15.70
N ALA A 121 5.82 18.75 -16.63
CA ALA A 121 5.94 17.34 -16.96
C ALA A 121 5.50 17.13 -18.41
N CYS A 122 6.34 16.45 -19.20
CA CYS A 122 6.04 16.17 -20.61
C CYS A 122 4.81 15.26 -20.77
N GLY A 123 4.71 14.23 -19.92
CA GLY A 123 3.62 13.27 -19.83
C GLY A 123 2.59 13.63 -18.75
N LYS A 124 2.11 14.87 -18.73
CA LYS A 124 1.13 15.33 -17.73
C LYS A 124 -0.21 14.60 -17.80
N ILE A 125 -0.71 14.28 -19.00
CA ILE A 125 -2.00 13.61 -19.18
C ILE A 125 -2.00 12.19 -18.58
N PRO A 126 -1.00 11.34 -18.83
CA PRO A 126 -0.87 10.04 -18.15
C PRO A 126 -0.82 10.15 -16.63
N ILE A 127 -0.03 11.09 -16.09
CA ILE A 127 0.07 11.32 -14.63
C ILE A 127 -1.30 11.67 -14.05
N LEU A 128 -1.98 12.67 -14.62
CA LEU A 128 -3.29 13.12 -14.13
C LEU A 128 -4.36 12.02 -14.28
N THR A 129 -4.30 11.24 -15.36
CA THR A 129 -5.17 10.08 -15.57
C THR A 129 -5.00 9.08 -14.43
N LEU A 130 -3.76 8.70 -14.11
CA LEU A 130 -3.46 7.80 -13.00
C LEU A 130 -3.92 8.38 -11.65
N MET A 131 -3.76 9.69 -11.41
CA MET A 131 -4.27 10.34 -10.20
C MET A 131 -5.80 10.30 -10.12
N TYR A 132 -6.52 10.53 -11.22
CA TYR A 132 -7.99 10.38 -11.22
C TYR A 132 -8.42 8.92 -11.00
N MET A 133 -7.67 7.96 -11.55
CA MET A 133 -7.90 6.54 -11.28
C MET A 133 -7.70 6.20 -9.81
N ALA A 134 -6.58 6.63 -9.23
CA ALA A 134 -6.27 6.48 -7.82
C ALA A 134 -7.36 7.10 -6.93
N LYS A 135 -7.83 8.30 -7.28
CA LYS A 135 -8.90 8.99 -6.52
C LYS A 135 -10.19 8.18 -6.50
N LYS A 136 -10.60 7.62 -7.66
CA LYS A 136 -11.82 6.81 -7.76
C LYS A 136 -11.71 5.50 -6.99
N ARG A 137 -10.51 4.93 -6.92
CA ARG A 137 -10.23 3.65 -6.24
C ARG A 137 -9.87 3.81 -4.75
N GLY A 138 -9.74 5.03 -4.26
CA GLY A 138 -9.27 5.28 -2.89
C GLY A 138 -7.81 4.88 -2.68
N TRP A 139 -6.98 4.92 -3.73
CA TRP A 139 -5.55 4.66 -3.61
C TRP A 139 -4.83 5.87 -3.01
N VAL A 140 -3.75 5.57 -2.28
CA VAL A 140 -2.85 6.55 -1.67
C VAL A 140 -1.53 6.56 -2.41
N GLY A 141 -0.95 7.76 -2.56
CA GLY A 141 0.34 7.93 -3.21
C GLY A 141 1.51 7.92 -2.23
N LYS A 142 2.62 7.28 -2.61
CA LYS A 142 3.88 7.30 -1.87
C LYS A 142 5.04 7.55 -2.83
N VAL A 143 5.85 8.55 -2.52
CA VAL A 143 7.12 8.77 -3.20
C VAL A 143 8.08 7.65 -2.81
N LEU A 144 8.60 6.92 -3.80
CA LEU A 144 9.59 5.87 -3.61
C LEU A 144 11.01 6.42 -3.77
N ASP A 145 11.24 7.22 -4.81
CA ASP A 145 12.50 7.91 -5.04
C ASP A 145 12.27 9.16 -5.92
N TYR A 146 13.17 10.14 -5.79
CA TYR A 146 13.27 11.27 -6.69
C TYR A 146 14.75 11.52 -7.00
N ARG A 147 15.08 11.63 -8.28
CA ARG A 147 16.42 11.91 -8.78
C ARG A 147 16.35 12.76 -10.03
N ASN A 148 17.48 13.33 -10.44
CA ASN A 148 17.65 13.89 -11.76
C ASN A 148 18.88 13.31 -12.46
N SER A 149 19.02 13.57 -13.76
CA SER A 149 20.14 13.05 -14.56
C SER A 149 21.53 13.42 -14.02
N GLY A 150 21.65 14.51 -13.25
CA GLY A 150 22.88 14.93 -12.57
C GLY A 150 23.24 14.11 -11.31
N ASP A 151 22.35 13.23 -10.83
CA ASP A 151 22.63 12.28 -9.73
C ASP A 151 23.35 11.01 -10.21
N THR A 152 23.58 10.89 -11.52
CA THR A 152 24.30 9.76 -12.14
C THR A 152 25.67 10.24 -12.65
N ALA A 153 25.91 10.20 -13.97
CA ALA A 153 27.12 10.70 -14.61
C ALA A 153 26.89 12.02 -15.39
N GLY A 154 25.70 12.62 -15.29
CA GLY A 154 25.31 13.80 -16.05
C GLY A 154 25.88 15.12 -15.52
N GLU A 155 25.94 16.13 -16.39
CA GLU A 155 26.29 17.50 -15.98
C GLU A 155 25.17 18.13 -15.13
N LYS A 156 25.55 18.86 -14.07
CA LYS A 156 24.59 19.54 -13.17
C LYS A 156 24.11 20.90 -13.68
N SER A 157 24.63 21.37 -14.81
CA SER A 157 24.25 22.62 -15.47
C SER A 157 22.89 22.52 -16.16
N ARG A 158 22.48 21.31 -16.56
CA ARG A 158 21.31 21.05 -17.40
C ARG A 158 20.79 19.62 -17.19
N VAL A 159 19.87 19.45 -16.24
CA VAL A 159 19.37 18.12 -15.83
C VAL A 159 17.93 17.87 -16.27
N VAL A 160 17.49 16.62 -16.18
CA VAL A 160 16.09 16.18 -16.32
C VAL A 160 15.66 15.47 -15.04
N GLY A 161 14.49 15.82 -14.50
CA GLY A 161 13.95 15.26 -13.26
C GLY A 161 13.13 13.99 -13.46
N TYR A 162 13.22 13.06 -12.50
CA TYR A 162 12.53 11.76 -12.49
C TYR A 162 12.01 11.44 -11.09
N ALA A 163 10.79 10.91 -11.01
CA ALA A 163 10.21 10.45 -9.75
C ALA A 163 9.56 9.09 -9.91
N ALA A 164 9.79 8.21 -8.95
CA ALA A 164 9.04 6.97 -8.79
C ALA A 164 7.99 7.19 -7.70
N ILE A 165 6.70 7.12 -8.06
CA ILE A 165 5.58 7.30 -7.14
C ILE A 165 4.65 6.10 -7.27
N ALA A 166 4.42 5.38 -6.16
CA ALA A 166 3.49 4.26 -6.11
C ALA A 166 2.11 4.72 -5.65
N PHE A 167 1.05 4.25 -6.33
CA PHE A 167 -0.33 4.34 -5.87
C PHE A 167 -0.83 2.95 -5.50
N TYR A 168 -1.37 2.79 -4.29
CA TYR A 168 -1.82 1.51 -3.77
C TYR A 168 -3.01 1.66 -2.82
N GLU A 169 -3.73 0.58 -2.57
CA GLU A 169 -4.82 0.57 -1.58
C GLU A 169 -4.28 0.82 -0.16
N GLY A 170 -4.88 1.77 0.55
CA GLY A 170 -4.43 2.10 1.90
C GLY A 170 -5.24 3.21 2.54
N LEU A 171 -4.76 3.66 3.70
CA LEU A 171 -5.29 4.82 4.40
C LEU A 171 -4.37 6.03 4.18
N ASN A 172 -4.97 7.18 3.90
CA ASN A 172 -4.24 8.45 3.90
C ASN A 172 -4.07 8.97 5.34
N GLU A 173 -3.26 10.02 5.53
CA GLU A 173 -2.96 10.54 6.87
C GLU A 173 -4.20 11.01 7.64
N SER A 174 -5.17 11.65 6.96
CA SER A 174 -6.41 12.10 7.62
C SER A 174 -7.29 10.93 8.07
N GLU A 175 -7.28 9.82 7.35
CA GLU A 175 -8.01 8.60 7.72
C GLU A 175 -7.33 7.88 8.89
N LYS A 176 -5.99 7.86 8.92
CA LYS A 176 -5.22 7.32 10.06
C LYS A 176 -5.48 8.12 11.32
N GLU A 177 -5.39 9.45 11.24
CA GLU A 177 -5.67 10.36 12.34
C GLU A 177 -7.13 10.22 12.83
N PHE A 178 -8.08 10.08 11.90
CA PHE A 178 -9.47 9.80 12.24
C PHE A 178 -9.62 8.51 13.05
N LEU A 179 -8.98 7.41 12.66
CA LEU A 179 -9.06 6.14 13.37
C LEU A 179 -8.41 6.19 14.76
N LEU A 180 -7.28 6.88 14.91
CA LEU A 180 -6.64 7.09 16.22
C LEU A 180 -7.56 7.88 17.15
N ASN A 181 -8.10 9.01 16.67
CA ASN A 181 -9.06 9.82 17.42
C ASN A 181 -10.34 9.04 17.76
N LEU A 182 -10.83 8.21 16.84
CA LEU A 182 -11.99 7.36 17.08
C LEU A 182 -11.71 6.31 18.17
N ALA A 183 -10.54 5.67 18.14
CA ALA A 183 -10.12 4.73 19.18
C ALA A 183 -10.05 5.43 20.55
N ARG A 184 -9.42 6.61 20.63
CA ARG A 184 -9.33 7.43 21.84
C ARG A 184 -10.70 7.77 22.42
N ARG A 185 -11.57 8.39 21.61
CA ARG A 185 -12.94 8.76 22.01
C ARG A 185 -13.76 7.55 22.43
N THR A 186 -13.54 6.40 21.79
CA THR A 186 -14.19 5.14 22.17
C THR A 186 -13.78 4.69 23.56
N LEU A 187 -12.47 4.73 23.86
CA LEU A 187 -11.97 4.41 25.19
C LEU A 187 -12.52 5.35 26.26
N GLU A 188 -12.48 6.66 26.02
CA GLU A 188 -12.98 7.69 26.94
C GLU A 188 -14.46 7.49 27.25
N SER A 189 -15.29 7.35 26.23
CA SER A 189 -16.73 7.13 26.38
C SER A 189 -16.98 5.82 27.13
N TYR A 190 -16.36 4.72 26.69
CA TYR A 190 -16.65 3.40 27.25
C TYR A 190 -16.14 3.23 28.70
N LEU A 191 -15.03 3.86 29.06
CA LEU A 191 -14.55 3.88 30.45
C LEU A 191 -15.39 4.79 31.35
N THR A 192 -16.01 5.83 30.80
CA THR A 192 -16.85 6.77 31.56
C THR A 192 -18.26 6.25 31.81
N ASN A 193 -18.96 5.78 30.77
CA ASN A 193 -20.38 5.48 30.83
C ASN A 193 -20.80 4.20 30.09
N LYS A 194 -19.82 3.39 29.62
CA LYS A 194 -20.06 2.13 28.89
C LYS A 194 -20.79 2.30 27.56
N THR A 195 -20.68 3.47 26.92
CA THR A 195 -21.21 3.69 25.56
C THR A 195 -20.09 3.83 24.53
N LYS A 196 -20.41 3.55 23.26
CA LYS A 196 -19.56 3.82 22.10
C LYS A 196 -19.96 5.17 21.47
N PRO A 197 -19.03 5.96 20.91
CA PRO A 197 -19.37 7.16 20.17
C PRO A 197 -20.21 6.82 18.93
N VAL A 198 -21.14 7.70 18.59
CA VAL A 198 -21.90 7.62 17.33
C VAL A 198 -21.02 8.15 16.20
N VAL A 199 -20.97 7.40 15.10
CA VAL A 199 -20.22 7.76 13.88
C VAL A 199 -21.22 7.98 12.75
N ASP A 200 -21.08 9.10 12.04
CA ASP A 200 -21.86 9.37 10.83
C ASP A 200 -21.26 8.59 9.64
N GLU A 201 -21.85 7.43 9.34
CA GLU A 201 -21.36 6.51 8.31
C GLU A 201 -21.41 7.08 6.88
N GLU A 202 -22.27 8.08 6.63
CA GLU A 202 -22.39 8.75 5.33
C GLU A 202 -21.17 9.65 5.05
N SER A 203 -20.61 10.22 6.11
CA SER A 203 -19.39 11.05 6.04
C SER A 203 -18.10 10.24 5.87
N LEU A 204 -18.14 8.92 6.11
CA LEU A 204 -16.95 8.06 6.06
C LEU A 204 -16.52 7.77 4.62
N SER A 205 -15.22 7.83 4.38
CA SER A 205 -14.61 7.38 3.13
C SER A 205 -14.82 5.87 2.92
N PRO A 206 -14.78 5.39 1.66
CA PRO A 206 -14.86 3.96 1.37
C PRO A 206 -13.79 3.12 2.07
N SER A 207 -12.57 3.64 2.23
CA SER A 207 -11.46 2.93 2.87
C SER A 207 -11.74 2.61 4.35
N LEU A 208 -12.40 3.53 5.07
CA LEU A 208 -12.78 3.33 6.48
C LEU A 208 -13.91 2.30 6.67
N LYS A 209 -14.70 2.06 5.61
CA LYS A 209 -15.79 1.07 5.58
C LYS A 209 -15.36 -0.27 4.97
N LYS A 210 -14.09 -0.41 4.57
CA LYS A 210 -13.58 -1.68 4.05
C LYS A 210 -13.56 -2.71 5.18
N VAL A 211 -14.01 -3.93 4.88
CA VAL A 211 -13.97 -5.05 5.85
C VAL A 211 -12.53 -5.55 5.95
N GLN A 212 -11.87 -5.24 7.07
CA GLN A 212 -10.44 -5.51 7.28
C GLN A 212 -10.16 -5.97 8.72
N GLY A 213 -9.14 -6.83 8.86
CA GLY A 213 -8.59 -7.17 10.17
C GLY A 213 -7.81 -5.98 10.73
N CYS A 214 -7.85 -5.81 12.04
CA CYS A 214 -7.11 -4.75 12.72
C CYS A 214 -6.68 -5.19 14.13
N PHE A 215 -5.58 -4.63 14.61
CA PHE A 215 -5.15 -4.71 16.00
C PHE A 215 -5.07 -3.30 16.58
N VAL A 216 -5.52 -3.14 17.82
CA VAL A 216 -5.30 -1.94 18.62
C VAL A 216 -4.34 -2.29 19.74
N THR A 217 -3.25 -1.54 19.83
CA THR A 217 -2.22 -1.67 20.84
C THR A 217 -2.23 -0.41 21.70
N LEU A 218 -2.23 -0.60 23.01
CA LEU A 218 -2.11 0.46 24.01
C LEU A 218 -0.71 0.40 24.60
N LYS A 219 -0.01 1.52 24.60
CA LYS A 219 1.31 1.66 25.23
C LYS A 219 1.22 2.70 26.34
N LYS A 220 1.67 2.36 27.55
CA LYS A 220 1.81 3.30 28.66
C LYS A 220 3.28 3.61 28.86
N ARG A 221 3.69 4.86 28.61
CA ARG A 221 5.10 5.30 28.70
C ARG A 221 6.05 4.39 27.90
N GLY A 222 5.68 4.11 26.65
CA GLY A 222 6.43 3.25 25.72
C GLY A 222 6.34 1.74 25.99
N ARG A 223 5.64 1.29 27.04
CA ARG A 223 5.51 -0.14 27.38
C ARG A 223 4.13 -0.67 27.03
N LEU A 224 4.04 -1.90 26.53
CA LEU A 224 2.77 -2.57 26.23
C LEU A 224 1.84 -2.60 27.45
N ARG A 225 0.61 -2.09 27.29
CA ARG A 225 -0.46 -2.02 28.30
C ARG A 225 -1.71 -2.82 27.92
N GLY A 226 -1.82 -3.18 26.64
CA GLY A 226 -2.84 -4.07 26.08
C GLY A 226 -2.69 -4.16 24.57
N CYS A 227 -3.01 -5.29 23.96
CA CYS A 227 -3.06 -5.45 22.50
C CYS A 227 -4.04 -6.55 22.12
N ILE A 228 -5.11 -6.18 21.41
CA ILE A 228 -6.15 -7.10 20.94
C ILE A 228 -6.51 -6.75 19.49
N GLY A 229 -6.83 -7.77 18.72
CA GLY A 229 -7.23 -7.63 17.32
C GLY A 229 -7.71 -8.94 16.71
N HIS A 230 -8.24 -8.81 15.50
CA HIS A 230 -8.64 -9.94 14.67
C HIS A 230 -7.87 -9.90 13.36
N ILE A 231 -7.26 -11.03 13.00
CA ILE A 231 -6.50 -11.16 11.74
C ILE A 231 -7.46 -11.19 10.56
N LEU A 232 -8.48 -12.05 10.67
CA LEU A 232 -9.49 -12.18 9.64
C LEU A 232 -10.48 -11.01 9.74
N PRO A 233 -10.86 -10.43 8.60
CA PRO A 233 -11.82 -9.34 8.57
C PRO A 233 -13.21 -9.86 8.97
N GLN A 234 -13.82 -9.24 9.98
CA GLN A 234 -15.15 -9.60 10.48
C GLN A 234 -16.18 -8.49 10.26
N GLU A 235 -15.71 -7.24 10.23
CA GLU A 235 -16.53 -6.05 10.16
C GLU A 235 -15.77 -4.91 9.47
N GLU A 236 -16.46 -3.80 9.24
CA GLU A 236 -15.88 -2.58 8.69
C GLU A 236 -14.78 -2.02 9.59
N LEU A 237 -13.72 -1.49 8.99
CA LEU A 237 -12.50 -1.11 9.70
C LEU A 237 -12.73 -0.16 10.87
N TYR A 238 -13.56 0.87 10.73
CA TYR A 238 -13.82 1.80 11.84
C TYR A 238 -14.50 1.10 13.04
N LYS A 239 -15.42 0.15 12.80
CA LYS A 239 -16.05 -0.65 13.86
C LYS A 239 -15.04 -1.62 14.49
N CYS A 240 -14.22 -2.28 13.67
CA CYS A 240 -13.10 -3.12 14.13
C CYS A 240 -12.19 -2.36 15.10
N VAL A 241 -11.84 -1.10 14.77
CA VAL A 241 -10.98 -0.26 15.62
C VAL A 241 -11.66 0.07 16.95
N MET A 242 -12.94 0.44 16.95
CA MET A 242 -13.68 0.75 18.17
C MET A 242 -13.73 -0.47 19.12
N ASP A 243 -14.03 -1.64 18.57
CA ASP A 243 -14.27 -2.87 19.34
C ASP A 243 -12.96 -3.44 19.89
N ASN A 244 -11.89 -3.38 19.08
CA ASN A 244 -10.56 -3.78 19.51
C ASN A 244 -9.91 -2.78 20.46
N ALA A 245 -10.22 -1.48 20.38
CA ALA A 245 -9.77 -0.51 21.39
C ALA A 245 -10.32 -0.87 22.78
N ILE A 246 -11.63 -1.10 22.88
CA ILE A 246 -12.27 -1.52 24.14
C ILE A 246 -11.67 -2.83 24.63
N SER A 247 -11.50 -3.81 23.73
CA SER A 247 -10.97 -5.11 24.10
C SER A 247 -9.50 -5.06 24.52
N ALA A 248 -8.67 -4.25 23.87
CA ALA A 248 -7.27 -4.03 24.28
C ALA A 248 -7.18 -3.39 25.67
N ALA A 249 -8.12 -2.51 26.01
CA ALA A 249 -8.17 -1.87 27.33
C ALA A 249 -8.70 -2.78 28.45
N LEU A 250 -9.68 -3.63 28.16
CA LEU A 250 -10.45 -4.32 29.20
C LEU A 250 -10.30 -5.85 29.21
N ASN A 251 -9.96 -6.45 28.07
CA ASN A 251 -10.08 -7.89 27.84
C ASN A 251 -8.73 -8.55 27.46
N ASP A 252 -7.61 -7.82 27.51
CA ASP A 252 -6.29 -8.45 27.35
C ASP A 252 -5.94 -9.26 28.61
N PRO A 253 -5.87 -10.60 28.54
CA PRO A 253 -5.73 -11.46 29.73
C PRO A 253 -4.37 -11.30 30.44
N ARG A 254 -3.40 -10.63 29.80
CA ARG A 254 -2.07 -10.39 30.36
C ARG A 254 -2.05 -9.21 31.33
N PHE A 255 -3.06 -8.36 31.31
CA PHE A 255 -3.09 -7.10 32.05
C PHE A 255 -4.41 -6.93 32.83
N SER A 256 -4.37 -6.16 33.92
CA SER A 256 -5.60 -5.70 34.56
C SER A 256 -6.31 -4.65 33.67
N PRO A 257 -7.65 -4.55 33.72
CA PRO A 257 -8.39 -3.55 32.95
C PRO A 257 -7.85 -2.13 33.15
N VAL A 258 -7.74 -1.37 32.06
CA VAL A 258 -7.31 0.04 32.05
C VAL A 258 -8.31 0.91 32.80
N LYS A 259 -7.82 1.82 33.64
CA LYS A 259 -8.64 2.83 34.31
C LYS A 259 -8.69 4.14 33.51
N LEU A 260 -9.75 4.93 33.72
CA LEU A 260 -9.94 6.22 33.06
C LEU A 260 -8.76 7.18 33.26
N GLU A 261 -8.24 7.26 34.47
CA GLU A 261 -7.05 8.06 34.83
C GLU A 261 -5.76 7.63 34.11
N GLU A 262 -5.68 6.39 33.61
CA GLU A 262 -4.51 5.94 32.85
C GLU A 262 -4.51 6.44 31.41
N LEU A 263 -5.66 6.90 30.89
CA LEU A 263 -5.82 7.23 29.48
C LEU A 263 -4.91 8.36 29.01
N GLU A 264 -4.56 9.30 29.90
CA GLU A 264 -3.66 10.42 29.61
C GLU A 264 -2.21 9.96 29.36
N ASP A 265 -1.79 8.87 30.01
CA ASP A 265 -0.46 8.26 29.84
C ASP A 265 -0.41 7.21 28.71
N ILE A 266 -1.55 6.93 28.04
CA ILE A 266 -1.67 5.85 27.04
C ILE A 266 -1.60 6.41 25.63
N GLU A 267 -0.58 5.95 24.89
CA GLU A 267 -0.46 6.07 23.44
C GLU A 267 -1.20 4.90 22.76
N ILE A 268 -2.00 5.22 21.74
CA ILE A 268 -2.69 4.25 20.88
C ILE A 268 -1.88 4.02 19.61
N GLU A 269 -1.71 2.75 19.26
CA GLU A 269 -1.21 2.30 17.98
C GLU A 269 -2.24 1.38 17.31
N ILE A 270 -2.45 1.55 16.01
CA ILE A 270 -3.36 0.75 15.21
C ILE A 270 -2.55 0.04 14.11
N SER A 271 -2.78 -1.26 13.96
CA SER A 271 -2.27 -2.07 12.86
C SER A 271 -3.43 -2.56 12.00
N VAL A 272 -3.57 -2.03 10.78
CA VAL A 272 -4.59 -2.45 9.80
C VAL A 272 -4.00 -3.51 8.88
N LEU A 273 -4.69 -4.63 8.73
CA LEU A 273 -4.13 -5.83 8.10
C LEU A 273 -4.66 -6.05 6.69
N THR A 274 -3.80 -6.61 5.84
CA THR A 274 -4.28 -7.34 4.65
C THR A 274 -4.86 -8.68 5.07
N VAL A 275 -5.69 -9.28 4.20
CA VAL A 275 -6.17 -10.64 4.44
C VAL A 275 -4.99 -11.61 4.31
N PRO A 276 -4.79 -12.55 5.24
CA PRO A 276 -3.73 -13.55 5.11
C PRO A 276 -3.91 -14.42 3.86
N GLU A 277 -2.85 -14.51 3.07
CA GLU A 277 -2.79 -15.36 1.89
C GLU A 277 -1.91 -16.58 2.18
N LEU A 278 -2.31 -17.74 1.64
CA LEU A 278 -1.55 -18.97 1.78
C LEU A 278 -0.20 -18.83 1.07
N LEU A 279 0.89 -18.98 1.81
CA LEU A 279 2.24 -18.99 1.26
C LEU A 279 2.58 -20.41 0.79
N VAL A 280 2.45 -20.67 -0.50
CA VAL A 280 2.78 -21.98 -1.08
C VAL A 280 4.30 -22.17 -1.12
N TYR A 281 4.79 -23.26 -0.54
CA TYR A 281 6.22 -23.64 -0.54
C TYR A 281 6.42 -25.13 -0.77
N SER A 282 7.60 -25.52 -1.27
CA SER A 282 7.93 -26.93 -1.59
C SER A 282 8.89 -27.60 -0.60
N SER A 283 9.58 -26.82 0.24
CA SER A 283 10.46 -27.32 1.31
C SER A 283 10.60 -26.29 2.45
N PRO A 284 11.09 -26.70 3.64
CA PRO A 284 11.41 -25.77 4.72
C PRO A 284 12.39 -24.66 4.28
N GLU A 285 13.39 -24.97 3.46
CA GLU A 285 14.33 -23.99 2.93
C GLU A 285 13.66 -23.01 1.98
N ASP A 286 12.73 -23.47 1.14
CA ASP A 286 11.93 -22.60 0.25
C ASP A 286 11.04 -21.64 1.05
N LEU A 287 10.37 -22.12 2.10
CA LEU A 287 9.61 -21.28 3.04
C LEU A 287 10.50 -20.19 3.64
N LEU A 288 11.67 -20.55 4.17
CA LEU A 288 12.60 -19.60 4.75
C LEU A 288 13.09 -18.58 3.71
N ASN A 289 13.27 -18.96 2.45
CA ASN A 289 13.67 -18.04 1.40
C ASN A 289 12.56 -17.05 1.01
N LYS A 290 11.30 -17.49 1.07
CA LYS A 290 10.13 -16.67 0.71
C LYS A 290 9.73 -15.65 1.76
N LEU A 291 9.87 -15.96 3.05
CA LEU A 291 9.53 -15.04 4.13
C LEU A 291 10.41 -13.79 4.11
N LYS A 292 9.80 -12.62 4.29
CA LYS A 292 10.45 -11.32 4.31
C LYS A 292 10.35 -10.71 5.71
N PRO A 293 11.45 -10.73 6.49
CA PRO A 293 11.49 -10.08 7.80
C PRO A 293 11.11 -8.60 7.71
N ASN A 294 10.42 -8.10 8.73
CA ASN A 294 9.89 -6.73 8.82
C ASN A 294 8.83 -6.36 7.78
N VAL A 295 8.39 -7.30 6.94
CA VAL A 295 7.32 -7.11 5.94
C VAL A 295 6.17 -8.04 6.26
N ASP A 296 6.44 -9.33 6.41
CA ASP A 296 5.41 -10.34 6.55
C ASP A 296 4.98 -10.52 8.01
N GLY A 297 3.69 -10.31 8.29
CA GLY A 297 3.01 -10.92 9.41
C GLY A 297 2.76 -12.38 9.07
N VAL A 298 2.89 -13.28 10.04
CA VAL A 298 2.83 -14.72 9.79
C VAL A 298 1.74 -15.34 10.64
N VAL A 299 0.94 -16.20 10.01
CA VAL A 299 0.04 -17.14 10.69
C VAL A 299 0.55 -18.55 10.41
N ILE A 300 0.71 -19.34 11.46
CA ILE A 300 1.00 -20.77 11.36
C ILE A 300 -0.25 -21.53 11.79
N ARG A 301 -0.70 -22.47 10.96
CA ARG A 301 -1.72 -23.47 11.32
C ARG A 301 -1.12 -24.86 11.30
N TYR A 302 -1.18 -25.53 12.45
CA TYR A 302 -0.72 -26.91 12.59
C TYR A 302 -1.80 -27.76 13.25
N GLY A 303 -2.50 -28.57 12.45
CA GLY A 303 -3.72 -29.25 12.86
C GLY A 303 -4.84 -28.25 13.17
N TRP A 304 -5.42 -28.33 14.37
CA TRP A 304 -6.47 -27.42 14.85
C TRP A 304 -5.93 -26.18 15.57
N ARG A 305 -4.61 -26.03 15.67
CA ARG A 305 -3.94 -24.96 16.41
C ARG A 305 -3.47 -23.87 15.46
N GLU A 306 -3.61 -22.62 15.90
CA GLU A 306 -3.19 -21.44 15.16
C GLU A 306 -2.43 -20.48 16.07
N SER A 307 -1.42 -19.82 15.52
CA SER A 307 -0.74 -18.69 16.16
C SER A 307 -0.32 -17.67 15.12
N THR A 308 -0.19 -16.41 15.56
CA THR A 308 0.29 -15.32 14.70
C THR A 308 1.28 -14.40 15.40
N TYR A 309 2.11 -13.73 14.59
CA TYR A 309 2.84 -12.54 14.94
C TYR A 309 2.67 -11.48 13.85
N LEU A 310 2.57 -10.22 14.30
CA LEU A 310 2.60 -9.05 13.44
C LEU A 310 4.02 -8.81 12.88
N PRO A 311 4.18 -8.09 11.77
CA PRO A 311 5.49 -7.80 11.17
C PRO A 311 6.52 -7.20 12.14
N GLN A 312 6.11 -6.38 13.10
CA GLN A 312 7.01 -5.70 14.05
C GLN A 312 7.76 -6.68 14.98
N VAL A 313 7.27 -7.90 15.14
CA VAL A 313 7.92 -8.91 16.00
C VAL A 313 9.26 -9.37 15.40
N TRP A 314 9.46 -9.18 14.09
CA TRP A 314 10.75 -9.46 13.42
C TRP A 314 11.91 -8.64 14.00
N GLU A 315 11.65 -7.44 14.56
CA GLU A 315 12.69 -6.64 15.22
C GLU A 315 13.27 -7.34 16.46
N GLN A 316 12.44 -8.11 17.16
CA GLN A 316 12.84 -8.87 18.35
C GLN A 316 13.35 -10.27 17.99
N LEU A 317 12.84 -10.85 16.91
CA LEU A 317 13.16 -12.20 16.43
C LEU A 317 13.53 -12.17 14.94
N PRO A 318 14.71 -11.63 14.57
CA PRO A 318 15.08 -11.45 13.16
C PRO A 318 15.45 -12.77 12.45
N ASP A 319 15.82 -13.81 13.21
CA ASP A 319 16.11 -15.13 12.66
C ASP A 319 14.81 -15.86 12.29
N LYS A 320 14.66 -16.21 11.02
CA LYS A 320 13.45 -16.84 10.48
C LYS A 320 13.10 -18.16 11.15
N LYS A 321 14.10 -18.99 11.49
CA LYS A 321 13.84 -20.27 12.16
C LYS A 321 13.34 -20.03 13.58
N GLN A 322 14.01 -19.17 14.34
CA GLN A 322 13.59 -18.81 15.69
C GLN A 322 12.20 -18.16 15.72
N PHE A 323 11.89 -17.31 14.75
CA PHE A 323 10.57 -16.69 14.61
C PHE A 323 9.47 -17.74 14.42
N LEU A 324 9.63 -18.66 13.46
CA LEU A 324 8.67 -19.73 13.19
C LEU A 324 8.58 -20.72 14.36
N SER A 325 9.70 -21.07 14.99
CA SER A 325 9.72 -21.92 16.17
C SER A 325 9.02 -21.28 17.37
N SER A 326 9.17 -19.97 17.56
CA SER A 326 8.45 -19.22 18.59
C SER A 326 6.93 -19.25 18.35
N LEU A 327 6.48 -19.13 17.10
CA LEU A 327 5.07 -19.31 16.74
C LEU A 327 4.56 -20.71 17.09
N CYS A 328 5.29 -21.76 16.70
CA CYS A 328 4.95 -23.13 17.08
C CYS A 328 4.80 -23.31 18.59
N LEU A 329 5.72 -22.76 19.37
CA LEU A 329 5.67 -22.82 20.83
C LEU A 329 4.50 -22.01 21.41
N LYS A 330 4.17 -20.86 20.83
CA LYS A 330 3.05 -20.00 21.25
C LYS A 330 1.70 -20.73 21.16
N GLN A 331 1.51 -21.59 20.16
CA GLN A 331 0.35 -22.47 20.05
C GLN A 331 0.49 -23.81 20.80
N GLY A 332 1.58 -24.00 21.56
CA GLY A 332 1.83 -25.20 22.36
C GLY A 332 2.26 -26.44 21.55
N SER A 333 2.79 -26.26 20.34
CA SER A 333 3.26 -27.33 19.44
C SER A 333 4.80 -27.47 19.48
N PRO A 334 5.37 -28.60 18.99
CA PRO A 334 6.83 -28.75 18.90
C PRO A 334 7.47 -27.62 18.08
N PRO A 335 8.69 -27.16 18.42
CA PRO A 335 9.31 -25.98 17.81
C PRO A 335 9.58 -26.10 16.30
N GLU A 336 9.55 -27.32 15.75
CA GLU A 336 9.77 -27.59 14.33
C GLU A 336 8.46 -27.84 13.57
N CYS A 337 7.30 -27.60 14.19
CA CYS A 337 5.98 -27.85 13.57
C CYS A 337 5.76 -27.07 12.26
N TRP A 338 6.47 -25.95 12.09
CA TRP A 338 6.37 -25.06 10.96
C TRP A 338 6.83 -25.69 9.65
N LYS A 339 7.59 -26.78 9.71
CA LYS A 339 8.03 -27.53 8.52
C LYS A 339 6.86 -28.20 7.80
N ASP A 340 5.85 -28.61 8.56
CA ASP A 340 4.68 -29.37 8.09
C ASP A 340 3.36 -28.58 8.28
N ALA A 341 3.45 -27.28 8.54
CA ALA A 341 2.30 -26.42 8.82
C ALA A 341 1.80 -25.72 7.56
N GLU A 342 0.53 -25.28 7.58
CA GLU A 342 0.12 -24.25 6.63
C GLU A 342 0.63 -22.89 7.13
N VAL A 343 1.30 -22.15 6.25
CA VAL A 343 1.82 -20.81 6.55
C VAL A 343 1.06 -19.80 5.71
N TYR A 344 0.52 -18.79 6.37
CA TYR A 344 -0.12 -17.66 5.72
C TYR A 344 0.66 -16.39 6.03
N THR A 345 0.77 -15.50 5.06
CA THR A 345 1.41 -14.19 5.21
C THR A 345 0.41 -13.07 5.00
N TYR A 346 0.54 -12.01 5.78
CA TYR A 346 -0.22 -10.76 5.62
C TYR A 346 0.70 -9.56 5.88
N HIS A 347 0.28 -8.37 5.50
CA HIS A 347 0.99 -7.12 5.79
C HIS A 347 0.18 -6.28 6.75
N ALA A 348 0.87 -5.43 7.51
CA ALA A 348 0.25 -4.50 8.45
C ALA A 348 0.64 -3.06 8.11
N MET A 349 -0.36 -2.20 7.97
CA MET A 349 -0.17 -0.75 8.00
C MET A 349 -0.28 -0.30 9.44
N VAL A 350 0.84 0.20 9.98
CA VAL A 350 0.97 0.58 11.39
C VAL A 350 1.06 2.10 11.51
N PHE A 351 0.29 2.67 12.43
CA PHE A 351 0.33 4.09 12.76
C PHE A 351 -0.05 4.30 14.23
N SER A 352 0.52 5.30 14.88
CA SER A 352 0.27 5.61 16.29
C SER A 352 0.04 7.09 16.52
N GLU A 353 -0.51 7.43 17.68
CA GLU A 353 -0.55 8.81 18.17
C GLU A 353 0.88 9.36 18.24
N SER A 354 1.08 10.56 17.70
CA SER A 354 2.38 11.22 17.82
C SER A 354 2.58 11.62 19.28
N THR A 355 3.76 11.32 19.83
CA THR A 355 4.19 11.93 21.08
C THR A 355 4.60 13.36 20.76
N GLU A 356 3.79 14.35 21.16
CA GLU A 356 4.20 15.76 21.19
C GLU A 356 5.41 15.99 22.09
#